data_AF-A0A7X5D8D0-F1
#
_entry.id   AF-A0A7X5D8D0-F1
#
_cell.length_a   1.000
_cell.length_b   1.000
_cell.length_c   1.000
_cell.angle_alpha   90.00
_cell.angle_beta   90.00
_cell.angle_gamma   90.00
#
_symmetry.space_group_name_H-M   'P 1'
#
loop_
_entity.id
_entity.type
_entity.pdbx_description
1 polymer ?
#
loop_
_entity_poly.entity_id
_entity_poly.type
_entity_poly.pdbx_seq_one_letter_code
_entity_poly.pdbx_strand_id
1 'polypeptide(L)'
;MIETLFYNVLKENEILQKDLATYNKQPAVFYQILPHDMVGNWKQSSSFPRMVYNIEWRYHAERKTDGIMAIDIYCTNENEKAPEDIANEVVAMFEGLFLTEKCDTYYAAWDRTDHFETEETEPLVFGVRMYFDIYRFSKQEGISPCPVWGMNQFIKEYQPNCILLGHDEIKEKLYATAKNPVVFVKKESSKNIKTSYACAWMESILHIMVMSCDVEETKKWITAIYRDIAIEGETVMKNGSPFLVMELQESMTNAPFMGQITVTGQYGIMRKEPEKTILNHATFEGRSERNG
;
A
#
# COMPACT_ATOMS: atom_id res chain seq x y z
N MET A 1 7.23 -14.14 5.12
CA MET A 1 6.63 -13.97 3.79
C MET A 1 5.25 -13.40 4.02
N ILE A 2 4.82 -12.45 3.20
CA ILE A 2 3.52 -11.79 3.34
C ILE A 2 2.33 -12.79 3.36
N GLU A 3 2.42 -13.91 2.64
CA GLU A 3 1.41 -14.98 2.64
C GLU A 3 1.20 -15.58 4.04
N THR A 4 2.26 -15.61 4.85
CA THR A 4 2.20 -16.04 6.25
C THR A 4 1.48 -15.02 7.13
N LEU A 5 1.58 -13.72 6.83
CA LEU A 5 0.83 -12.69 7.56
C LEU A 5 -0.67 -12.79 7.24
N PHE A 6 -1.03 -12.98 5.96
CA PHE A 6 -2.42 -13.26 5.57
C PHE A 6 -2.97 -14.52 6.24
N TYR A 7 -2.17 -15.59 6.29
CA TYR A 7 -2.53 -16.80 7.04
C TYR A 7 -2.80 -16.53 8.51
N ASN A 8 -1.89 -15.80 9.17
CA ASN A 8 -2.00 -15.52 10.59
C ASN A 8 -3.24 -14.67 10.90
N VAL A 9 -3.59 -13.73 10.02
CA VAL A 9 -4.84 -12.95 10.15
C VAL A 9 -6.06 -13.87 10.18
N LEU A 10 -6.20 -14.76 9.20
CA LEU A 10 -7.31 -15.72 9.13
C LEU A 10 -7.33 -16.67 10.33
N LYS A 11 -6.16 -17.20 10.69
CA LYS A 11 -6.00 -18.20 11.76
C LYS A 11 -6.26 -17.65 13.15
N GLU A 12 -5.82 -16.42 13.43
CA GLU A 12 -5.90 -15.82 14.77
C GLU A 12 -7.28 -15.21 15.07
N ASN A 13 -8.17 -15.14 14.08
CA ASN A 13 -9.51 -14.62 14.27
C ASN A 13 -10.37 -15.55 15.13
N GLU A 14 -10.91 -15.02 16.22
CA GLU A 14 -11.68 -15.79 17.21
C GLU A 14 -13.03 -16.29 16.67
N ILE A 15 -13.62 -15.59 15.71
CA ILE A 15 -14.90 -15.98 15.09
C ILE A 15 -14.64 -17.17 14.16
N LEU A 16 -13.65 -17.07 13.27
CA LEU A 16 -13.25 -18.17 12.40
C LEU A 16 -12.77 -19.40 13.19
N GLN A 17 -12.11 -19.21 14.34
CA GLN A 17 -11.73 -20.34 15.22
C GLN A 17 -12.93 -21.11 15.78
N LYS A 18 -14.09 -20.45 15.92
CA LYS A 18 -15.34 -21.09 16.38
C LYS A 18 -16.13 -21.69 15.22
N ASP A 19 -16.13 -21.02 14.07
CA ASP A 19 -16.97 -21.38 12.93
C ASP A 19 -16.35 -22.45 12.03
N LEU A 20 -15.02 -22.53 11.96
CA LEU A 20 -14.32 -23.51 11.14
C LEU A 20 -14.07 -24.82 11.90
N ALA A 21 -14.03 -25.92 11.15
CA ALA A 21 -13.55 -27.20 11.62
C ALA A 21 -12.11 -27.08 12.17
N THR A 22 -11.71 -28.07 12.96
CA THR A 22 -10.36 -28.09 13.56
C THR A 22 -9.50 -29.17 12.92
N TYR A 23 -8.34 -28.77 12.38
CA TYR A 23 -7.30 -29.66 11.88
C TYR A 23 -6.01 -29.44 12.68
N ASN A 24 -5.44 -30.50 13.27
CA ASN A 24 -4.23 -30.40 14.09
C ASN A 24 -4.29 -29.32 15.20
N LYS A 25 -5.45 -29.19 15.87
CA LYS A 25 -5.73 -28.20 16.94
C LYS A 25 -5.71 -26.74 16.47
N GLN A 26 -5.82 -26.49 15.17
CA GLN A 26 -5.91 -25.16 14.57
C GLN A 26 -7.19 -25.08 13.72
N PRO A 27 -7.75 -23.87 13.48
CA PRO A 27 -8.84 -23.72 12.53
C PRO A 27 -8.42 -24.25 11.15
N ALA A 28 -9.36 -24.85 10.44
CA ALA A 28 -9.18 -25.48 9.14
C ALA A 28 -8.97 -24.45 8.01
N VAL A 29 -7.88 -23.71 8.10
CA VAL A 29 -7.40 -22.74 7.10
C VAL A 29 -6.12 -23.29 6.48
N PHE A 30 -6.09 -23.39 5.15
CA PHE A 30 -4.97 -23.98 4.42
C PHE A 30 -4.46 -23.05 3.32
N TYR A 31 -3.17 -23.10 3.05
CA TYR A 31 -2.56 -22.40 1.92
C TYR A 31 -2.42 -23.37 0.75
N GLN A 32 -3.04 -23.03 -0.40
CA GLN A 32 -3.01 -23.73 -1.69
C GLN A 32 -3.56 -25.16 -1.74
N ILE A 33 -3.32 -26.00 -0.73
CA ILE A 33 -3.62 -27.44 -0.76
C ILE A 33 -4.50 -27.80 0.42
N LEU A 34 -5.66 -28.39 0.13
CA LEU A 34 -6.55 -28.99 1.13
C LEU A 34 -6.04 -30.39 1.52
N PRO A 35 -5.97 -30.71 2.82
CA PRO A 35 -5.81 -32.08 3.28
C PRO A 35 -7.03 -32.92 2.91
N HIS A 36 -6.81 -34.19 2.62
CA HIS A 36 -7.89 -35.14 2.34
C HIS A 36 -8.79 -35.33 3.58
N ASP A 37 -10.09 -35.49 3.34
CA ASP A 37 -11.15 -35.48 4.38
C ASP A 37 -10.98 -36.64 5.37
N MET A 38 -10.50 -37.78 4.87
CA MET A 38 -10.26 -39.01 5.63
C MET A 38 -8.95 -39.04 6.45
N VAL A 39 -8.18 -37.94 6.53
CA VAL A 39 -6.94 -37.90 7.30
C VAL A 39 -7.25 -37.83 8.80
N GLY A 40 -6.62 -38.68 9.63
CA GLY A 40 -6.90 -38.79 11.07
C GLY A 40 -6.58 -37.57 11.96
N ASN A 41 -6.30 -36.42 11.37
CA ASN A 41 -5.93 -35.16 12.04
C ASN A 41 -7.12 -34.21 12.25
N TRP A 42 -8.30 -34.57 11.72
CA TRP A 42 -9.56 -33.85 11.93
C TRP A 42 -10.15 -34.16 13.31
N LYS A 43 -10.65 -33.13 13.99
CA LYS A 43 -11.38 -33.31 15.25
C LYS A 43 -12.81 -33.76 14.96
N GLN A 44 -13.34 -34.71 15.74
CA GLN A 44 -14.76 -35.12 15.72
C GLN A 44 -15.30 -35.67 14.38
N SER A 45 -14.41 -36.07 13.45
CA SER A 45 -14.80 -36.64 12.14
C SER A 45 -15.59 -35.69 11.23
N SER A 46 -15.51 -34.36 11.42
CA SER A 46 -16.00 -33.37 10.44
C SER A 46 -14.84 -32.52 9.91
N SER A 47 -14.73 -32.44 8.59
CA SER A 47 -13.76 -31.60 7.87
C SER A 47 -14.35 -30.25 7.44
N PHE A 48 -15.58 -29.93 7.81
CA PHE A 48 -16.31 -28.72 7.39
C PHE A 48 -16.92 -27.98 8.60
N PRO A 49 -17.02 -26.63 8.54
CA PRO A 49 -16.55 -25.75 7.47
C PRO A 49 -15.03 -25.65 7.38
N ARG A 50 -14.49 -25.41 6.18
CA ARG A 50 -13.03 -25.25 5.97
C ARG A 50 -12.73 -24.20 4.91
N MET A 51 -11.51 -23.70 4.94
CA MET A 51 -11.05 -22.64 4.07
C MET A 51 -9.70 -22.98 3.43
N VAL A 52 -9.56 -22.69 2.14
CA VAL A 52 -8.26 -22.64 1.47
C VAL A 52 -8.08 -21.28 0.84
N TYR A 53 -6.89 -20.71 0.99
CA TYR A 53 -6.53 -19.47 0.33
C TYR A 53 -5.31 -19.65 -0.56
N ASN A 54 -5.26 -18.87 -1.63
CA ASN A 54 -4.13 -18.78 -2.56
C ASN A 54 -3.90 -17.31 -2.91
N ILE A 55 -2.63 -16.96 -3.18
CA ILE A 55 -2.25 -15.64 -3.66
C ILE A 55 -1.50 -15.80 -4.96
N GLU A 56 -2.06 -15.21 -6.02
CA GLU A 56 -1.41 -15.13 -7.33
C GLU A 56 -0.76 -13.76 -7.50
N TRP A 57 0.57 -13.73 -7.49
CA TRP A 57 1.35 -12.51 -7.75
C TRP A 57 1.48 -12.27 -9.25
N ARG A 58 0.63 -11.39 -9.78
CA ARG A 58 0.72 -10.88 -11.15
C ARG A 58 0.25 -9.43 -11.14
N TYR A 59 1.02 -8.55 -11.77
CA TYR A 59 0.59 -7.18 -11.96
C TYR A 59 -0.57 -7.14 -12.98
N HIS A 60 -1.74 -6.70 -12.54
CA HIS A 60 -2.91 -6.54 -13.39
C HIS A 60 -3.04 -5.08 -13.83
N ALA A 61 -2.62 -4.75 -15.05
CA ALA A 61 -2.54 -3.36 -15.52
C ALA A 61 -3.89 -2.60 -15.50
N GLU A 62 -5.00 -3.28 -15.78
CA GLU A 62 -6.34 -2.68 -15.77
C GLU A 62 -6.82 -2.35 -14.36
N ARG A 63 -6.59 -3.26 -13.41
CA ARG A 63 -6.96 -3.12 -11.99
C ARG A 63 -5.93 -2.35 -11.17
N LYS A 64 -4.71 -2.26 -11.69
CA LYS A 64 -3.50 -1.70 -11.07
C LYS A 64 -3.21 -2.32 -9.71
N THR A 65 -3.32 -3.65 -9.67
CA THR A 65 -3.09 -4.49 -8.49
C THR A 65 -1.83 -5.31 -8.69
N ASP A 66 -1.16 -5.65 -7.58
CA ASP A 66 0.09 -6.42 -7.56
C ASP A 66 -0.14 -7.93 -7.46
N GLY A 67 -1.35 -8.33 -7.05
CA GLY A 67 -1.78 -9.72 -7.02
C GLY A 67 -3.26 -9.88 -6.74
N ILE A 68 -3.74 -11.11 -6.80
CA ILE A 68 -5.11 -11.48 -6.45
C ILE A 68 -5.04 -12.58 -5.39
N MET A 69 -5.74 -12.40 -4.28
CA MET A 69 -5.97 -13.45 -3.30
C MET A 69 -7.34 -14.07 -3.54
N ALA A 70 -7.37 -15.39 -3.67
CA ALA A 70 -8.60 -16.17 -3.71
C ALA A 70 -8.75 -16.94 -2.40
N ILE A 71 -9.96 -16.92 -1.83
CA ILE A 71 -10.31 -17.68 -0.63
C ILE A 71 -11.54 -18.52 -0.94
N ASP A 72 -11.40 -19.84 -0.86
CA ASP A 72 -12.52 -20.76 -1.01
C ASP A 72 -12.96 -21.24 0.36
N ILE A 73 -14.24 -21.05 0.66
CA ILE A 73 -14.90 -21.51 1.88
C ILE A 73 -15.83 -22.65 1.49
N TYR A 74 -15.62 -23.80 2.10
CA TYR A 74 -16.44 -24.99 1.88
C TYR A 74 -17.26 -25.28 3.13
N CYS A 75 -18.55 -25.53 2.91
CA CYS A 75 -19.52 -26.00 3.89
C CYS A 75 -20.25 -27.23 3.35
N THR A 76 -20.95 -27.92 4.24
CA THR A 76 -21.95 -28.92 3.91
C THR A 76 -23.35 -28.44 4.28
N ASN A 77 -24.38 -29.10 3.73
CA ASN A 77 -25.78 -28.86 4.10
C ASN A 77 -26.11 -29.14 5.58
N GLU A 78 -25.19 -29.77 6.32
CA GLU A 78 -25.32 -30.06 7.75
C GLU A 78 -24.67 -29.00 8.66
N ASN A 79 -23.91 -28.04 8.09
CA ASN A 79 -23.26 -27.00 8.89
C ASN A 79 -24.26 -25.94 9.39
N GLU A 80 -24.03 -25.43 10.60
CA GLU A 80 -24.90 -24.42 11.23
C GLU A 80 -24.82 -23.05 10.55
N LYS A 81 -23.66 -22.70 9.99
CA LYS A 81 -23.41 -21.44 9.28
C LYS A 81 -23.27 -21.68 7.79
N ALA A 82 -23.91 -20.80 7.02
CA ALA A 82 -23.77 -20.78 5.58
C ALA A 82 -22.39 -20.19 5.19
N PRO A 83 -21.81 -20.59 4.04
CA PRO A 83 -20.51 -20.10 3.60
C PRO A 83 -20.48 -18.57 3.39
N GLU A 84 -21.62 -17.94 3.10
CA GLU A 84 -21.78 -16.49 2.94
C GLU A 84 -21.61 -15.74 4.26
N ASP A 85 -22.08 -16.31 5.37
CA ASP A 85 -21.90 -15.73 6.71
C ASP A 85 -20.42 -15.72 7.08
N ILE A 86 -19.71 -16.82 6.82
CA ILE A 86 -18.26 -16.92 7.04
C ILE A 86 -17.52 -15.95 6.11
N ALA A 87 -17.96 -15.81 4.85
CA ALA A 87 -17.36 -14.86 3.91
C ALA A 87 -17.49 -13.40 4.39
N ASN A 88 -18.64 -13.02 4.95
CA ASN A 88 -18.84 -11.68 5.51
C ASN A 88 -17.85 -11.38 6.65
N GLU A 89 -17.56 -12.36 7.51
CA GLU A 89 -16.55 -12.24 8.57
C GLU A 89 -15.14 -12.06 7.99
N VAL A 90 -14.82 -12.75 6.89
CA VAL A 90 -13.54 -12.60 6.19
C VAL A 90 -13.41 -11.21 5.57
N VAL A 91 -14.47 -10.67 4.95
CA VAL A 91 -14.46 -9.29 4.42
C VAL A 91 -14.22 -8.30 5.55
N ALA A 92 -15.00 -8.37 6.62
CA ALA A 92 -14.91 -7.45 7.76
C ALA A 92 -13.51 -7.47 8.42
N MET A 93 -12.85 -8.64 8.43
CA MET A 93 -11.51 -8.79 8.99
C MET A 93 -10.42 -8.06 8.19
N PHE A 94 -10.54 -8.08 6.85
CA PHE A 94 -9.57 -7.43 5.95
C PHE A 94 -9.89 -5.96 5.70
N GLU A 95 -11.11 -5.51 5.98
CA GLU A 95 -11.49 -4.11 5.82
C GLU A 95 -10.60 -3.18 6.65
N GLY A 96 -9.94 -2.23 5.98
CA GLY A 96 -9.01 -1.29 6.61
C GLY A 96 -7.71 -1.91 7.15
N LEU A 97 -7.44 -3.20 6.92
CA LEU A 97 -6.24 -3.89 7.39
C LEU A 97 -5.06 -3.75 6.41
N PHE A 98 -3.97 -3.21 6.93
CA PHE A 98 -2.67 -3.14 6.26
C PHE A 98 -1.69 -4.11 6.93
N LEU A 99 -0.99 -4.88 6.09
CA LEU A 99 0.03 -5.83 6.52
C LEU A 99 1.40 -5.41 6.02
N THR A 100 2.34 -5.20 6.92
CA THR A 100 3.69 -4.74 6.58
C THR A 100 4.70 -5.87 6.69
N GLU A 101 5.43 -6.14 5.62
CA GLU A 101 6.59 -7.02 5.61
C GLU A 101 7.83 -6.22 5.15
N LYS A 102 8.83 -6.11 6.02
CA LYS A 102 10.07 -5.36 5.79
C LYS A 102 9.79 -3.89 5.42
N CYS A 103 9.89 -3.54 4.13
CA CYS A 103 9.74 -2.18 3.63
C CYS A 103 8.46 -1.99 2.80
N ASP A 104 7.66 -3.05 2.65
CA ASP A 104 6.45 -3.05 1.83
C ASP A 104 5.22 -3.26 2.71
N THR A 105 4.18 -2.50 2.42
CA THR A 105 2.87 -2.65 3.07
C THR A 105 1.85 -3.12 2.05
N TYR A 106 0.96 -4.02 2.45
CA TYR A 106 -0.02 -4.66 1.60
C TYR A 106 -1.43 -4.40 2.12
N TYR A 107 -2.38 -4.24 1.20
CA TYR A 107 -3.80 -4.13 1.49
C TYR A 107 -4.58 -5.07 0.58
N ALA A 108 -5.55 -5.79 1.14
CA ALA A 108 -6.44 -6.67 0.39
C ALA A 108 -7.83 -6.02 0.29
N ALA A 109 -8.19 -5.56 -0.91
CA ALA A 109 -9.50 -5.00 -1.19
C ALA A 109 -10.44 -6.12 -1.66
N TRP A 110 -11.59 -6.29 -1.03
CA TRP A 110 -12.60 -7.22 -1.52
C TRP A 110 -13.10 -6.78 -2.92
N ASP A 111 -13.10 -7.69 -3.89
CA ASP A 111 -13.60 -7.50 -5.26
C ASP A 111 -15.00 -8.11 -5.38
N ARG A 112 -15.12 -9.42 -5.14
CA ARG A 112 -16.39 -10.15 -5.26
C ARG A 112 -16.39 -11.49 -4.52
N THR A 113 -17.58 -12.08 -4.43
CA THR A 113 -17.82 -13.42 -3.91
C THR A 113 -18.69 -14.20 -4.89
N ASP A 114 -18.22 -15.36 -5.33
CA ASP A 114 -18.90 -16.24 -6.29
C ASP A 114 -19.30 -17.56 -5.61
N HIS A 115 -20.49 -18.09 -5.89
CA HIS A 115 -20.96 -19.35 -5.31
C HIS A 115 -20.52 -20.54 -6.18
N PHE A 116 -20.26 -21.68 -5.55
CA PHE A 116 -19.98 -22.92 -6.26
C PHE A 116 -20.52 -24.14 -5.51
N GLU A 117 -20.76 -25.21 -6.26
CA GLU A 117 -21.10 -26.54 -5.75
C GLU A 117 -20.05 -27.53 -6.25
N THR A 118 -19.67 -28.52 -5.42
CA THR A 118 -18.56 -29.43 -5.75
C THR A 118 -18.99 -30.88 -5.94
N GLU A 119 -19.82 -31.41 -5.06
CA GLU A 119 -20.22 -32.82 -5.09
C GLU A 119 -21.72 -32.94 -4.85
N GLU A 120 -22.41 -33.72 -5.70
CA GLU A 120 -23.83 -34.05 -5.57
C GLU A 120 -24.08 -35.26 -4.62
N THR A 121 -23.06 -35.69 -3.88
CA THR A 121 -23.17 -36.80 -2.92
C THR A 121 -23.45 -36.28 -1.51
N GLU A 122 -24.30 -36.98 -0.76
CA GLU A 122 -24.62 -36.60 0.62
C GLU A 122 -23.45 -36.89 1.58
N PRO A 123 -23.05 -35.93 2.45
CA PRO A 123 -23.62 -34.58 2.58
C PRO A 123 -23.16 -33.64 1.45
N LEU A 124 -24.11 -32.88 0.87
CA LEU A 124 -23.84 -31.95 -0.24
C LEU A 124 -22.77 -30.93 0.14
N VAL A 125 -21.67 -30.88 -0.62
CA VAL A 125 -20.58 -29.92 -0.41
C VAL A 125 -20.71 -28.74 -1.38
N PHE A 126 -20.85 -27.55 -0.80
CA PHE A 126 -20.98 -26.28 -1.52
C PHE A 126 -20.15 -25.19 -0.84
N GLY A 127 -20.02 -24.04 -1.48
CA GLY A 127 -19.15 -23.01 -0.96
C GLY A 127 -19.21 -21.70 -1.71
N VAL A 128 -18.37 -20.79 -1.26
CA VAL A 128 -18.13 -19.52 -1.93
C VAL A 128 -16.64 -19.31 -2.16
N ARG A 129 -16.32 -18.71 -3.29
CA ARG A 129 -14.99 -18.24 -3.66
C ARG A 129 -14.96 -16.72 -3.57
N MET A 130 -14.13 -16.19 -2.70
CA MET A 130 -13.91 -14.76 -2.54
C MET A 130 -12.66 -14.34 -3.31
N TYR A 131 -12.72 -13.18 -3.95
CA TYR A 131 -11.59 -12.55 -4.61
C TYR A 131 -11.24 -11.24 -3.92
N PHE A 132 -9.96 -11.07 -3.63
CA PHE A 132 -9.40 -9.82 -3.13
C PHE A 132 -8.31 -9.33 -4.06
N ASP A 133 -8.39 -8.07 -4.45
CA ASP A 133 -7.33 -7.35 -5.14
C ASP A 133 -6.26 -6.92 -4.12
N ILE A 134 -5.01 -7.35 -4.33
CA ILE A 134 -3.89 -7.01 -3.45
C ILE A 134 -3.14 -5.80 -4.01
N TYR A 135 -3.01 -4.77 -3.18
CA TYR A 135 -2.20 -3.59 -3.45
C TYR A 135 -0.91 -3.60 -2.64
N ARG A 136 0.20 -3.23 -3.27
CA ARG A 136 1.51 -3.08 -2.63
C ARG A 136 1.93 -1.62 -2.57
N PHE A 137 2.24 -1.16 -1.37
CA PHE A 137 2.78 0.16 -1.07
C PHE A 137 4.25 0.04 -0.70
N SER A 138 5.11 0.20 -1.71
CA SER A 138 6.55 0.26 -1.52
C SER A 138 7.01 1.66 -1.15
N LYS A 139 8.00 1.75 -0.25
CA LYS A 139 8.67 3.01 0.08
C LYS A 139 9.10 3.79 -1.17
N GLN A 140 8.59 5.02 -1.31
CA GLN A 140 8.82 5.90 -2.46
C GLN A 140 9.88 6.99 -2.21
N GLU A 141 10.35 7.12 -0.97
CA GLU A 141 11.40 8.07 -0.63
C GLU A 141 12.73 7.64 -1.27
N GLY A 142 13.33 8.57 -2.01
CA GLY A 142 14.56 8.34 -2.75
C GLY A 142 15.68 9.29 -2.38
N ILE A 143 16.51 9.59 -3.37
CA ILE A 143 17.66 10.47 -3.23
C ILE A 143 17.20 11.94 -3.17
N SER A 144 17.86 12.74 -2.33
CA SER A 144 17.59 14.18 -2.24
C SER A 144 18.04 14.93 -3.51
N PRO A 145 17.29 15.94 -3.99
CA PRO A 145 15.97 16.38 -3.51
C PRO A 145 14.86 15.36 -3.80
N CYS A 146 14.02 15.10 -2.80
CA CYS A 146 12.96 14.09 -2.86
C CYS A 146 11.60 14.73 -2.52
N PRO A 147 10.73 14.98 -3.52
CA PRO A 147 9.44 15.61 -3.28
C PRO A 147 8.47 14.72 -2.49
N VAL A 148 8.60 13.39 -2.60
CA VAL A 148 7.82 12.43 -1.78
C VAL A 148 8.15 12.61 -0.30
N TRP A 149 9.43 12.70 0.05
CA TRP A 149 9.85 12.93 1.44
C TRP A 149 9.32 14.28 1.95
N GLY A 150 9.41 15.34 1.14
CA GLY A 150 8.89 16.66 1.50
C GLY A 150 7.39 16.65 1.77
N MET A 151 6.62 15.97 0.91
CA MET A 151 5.18 15.81 1.08
C MET A 151 4.82 14.95 2.29
N ASN A 152 5.54 13.85 2.54
CA ASN A 152 5.35 13.03 3.74
C ASN A 152 5.56 13.86 5.02
N GLN A 153 6.67 14.60 5.09
CA GLN A 153 6.96 15.44 6.26
C GLN A 153 5.91 16.52 6.45
N PHE A 154 5.51 17.19 5.36
CA PHE A 154 4.43 18.17 5.39
C PHE A 154 3.15 17.59 6.00
N ILE A 155 2.69 16.44 5.49
CA ILE A 155 1.47 15.81 6.02
C ILE A 155 1.66 15.45 7.49
N LYS A 156 2.86 15.00 7.91
CA LYS A 156 3.12 14.65 9.31
C LYS A 156 3.11 15.86 10.24
N GLU A 157 3.58 17.01 9.78
CA GLU A 157 3.60 18.25 10.56
C GLU A 157 2.20 18.82 10.77
N TYR A 158 1.37 18.85 9.73
CA TYR A 158 0.01 19.43 9.79
C TYR A 158 -1.03 18.44 10.29
N GLN A 159 -0.86 17.15 9.99
CA GLN A 159 -1.78 16.06 10.34
C GLN A 159 -1.03 14.92 11.06
N PRO A 160 -0.55 15.14 12.30
CA PRO A 160 0.35 14.21 13.00
C PRO A 160 -0.25 12.83 13.29
N ASN A 161 -1.58 12.72 13.30
CA ASN A 161 -2.30 11.45 13.50
C ASN A 161 -2.29 10.56 12.25
N CYS A 162 -1.98 11.11 11.07
CA CYS A 162 -1.85 10.31 9.85
C CYS A 162 -0.68 9.33 9.98
N ILE A 163 -0.91 8.10 9.54
CA ILE A 163 0.11 7.07 9.44
C ILE A 163 0.59 7.00 7.99
N LEU A 164 1.84 7.38 7.75
CA LEU A 164 2.40 7.53 6.41
C LEU A 164 3.14 6.26 5.98
N LEU A 165 2.57 5.52 5.03
CA LEU A 165 3.16 4.30 4.48
C LEU A 165 4.51 4.60 3.81
N GLY A 166 5.55 3.86 4.20
CA GLY A 166 6.92 4.04 3.70
C GLY A 166 7.70 5.21 4.32
N HIS A 167 7.06 5.97 5.21
CA HIS A 167 7.67 7.05 5.99
C HIS A 167 7.78 6.69 7.47
N ASP A 168 6.66 6.34 8.08
CA ASP A 168 6.57 5.94 9.48
C ASP A 168 7.07 4.50 9.68
N GLU A 169 7.57 4.19 10.88
CA GLU A 169 7.81 2.81 11.29
C GLU A 169 6.49 2.13 11.64
N ILE A 170 6.12 1.11 10.87
CA ILE A 170 4.82 0.44 10.96
C ILE A 170 5.00 -0.98 11.47
N LYS A 171 4.10 -1.39 12.38
CA LYS A 171 4.04 -2.77 12.89
C LYS A 171 3.50 -3.72 11.80
N GLU A 172 3.70 -5.02 11.97
CA GLU A 172 3.24 -6.02 10.99
C GLU A 172 1.74 -5.93 10.65
N LYS A 173 0.90 -5.53 11.62
CA LYS A 173 -0.54 -5.30 11.42
C LYS A 173 -0.90 -3.86 11.79
N LEU A 174 -1.63 -3.19 10.91
CA LEU A 174 -2.12 -1.83 11.08
C LEU A 174 -3.56 -1.72 10.58
N TYR A 175 -4.43 -1.05 11.33
CA TYR A 175 -5.78 -0.73 10.89
C TYR A 175 -5.92 0.78 10.64
N ALA A 176 -6.53 1.13 9.51
CA ALA A 176 -7.00 2.49 9.28
C ALA A 176 -8.19 2.78 10.20
N THR A 177 -8.15 3.91 10.92
CA THR A 177 -9.19 4.30 11.86
C THR A 177 -9.61 5.74 11.62
N ALA A 178 -10.77 6.16 12.16
CA ALA A 178 -11.22 7.56 12.13
C ALA A 178 -10.16 8.52 12.68
N LYS A 179 -9.44 8.12 13.75
CA LYS A 179 -8.42 8.95 14.41
C LYS A 179 -7.07 8.88 13.72
N ASN A 180 -6.69 7.70 13.22
CA ASN A 180 -5.40 7.46 12.59
C ASN A 180 -5.67 6.93 11.17
N PRO A 181 -5.86 7.83 10.18
CA PRO A 181 -5.98 7.42 8.80
C PRO A 181 -4.62 6.97 8.27
N VAL A 182 -4.64 6.08 7.29
CA VAL A 182 -3.46 5.64 6.54
C VAL A 182 -3.31 6.50 5.30
N VAL A 183 -2.11 7.01 5.08
CA VAL A 183 -1.77 7.88 3.95
C VAL A 183 -0.58 7.32 3.20
N PHE A 184 -0.60 7.38 1.88
CA PHE A 184 0.54 6.99 1.05
C PHE A 184 0.78 8.00 -0.06
N VAL A 185 2.02 8.48 -0.17
CA VAL A 185 2.44 9.40 -1.22
C VAL A 185 3.22 8.63 -2.29
N LYS A 186 2.65 8.55 -3.48
CA LYS A 186 3.26 7.93 -4.65
C LYS A 186 3.76 9.00 -5.61
N LYS A 187 4.97 8.83 -6.14
CA LYS A 187 5.44 9.63 -7.28
C LYS A 187 5.08 8.92 -8.58
N GLU A 188 4.26 9.55 -9.41
CA GLU A 188 3.86 9.01 -10.71
C GLU A 188 4.95 9.25 -11.76
N SER A 189 5.43 10.49 -11.85
CA SER A 189 6.43 10.85 -12.86
C SER A 189 7.27 12.05 -12.43
N SER A 190 8.40 12.21 -13.12
CA SER A 190 9.25 13.40 -13.05
C SER A 190 9.73 13.74 -14.45
N LYS A 191 9.73 15.02 -14.82
CA LYS A 191 10.30 15.50 -16.09
C LYS A 191 11.19 16.72 -15.86
N ASN A 192 12.24 16.83 -16.64
CA ASN A 192 13.04 18.05 -16.70
C ASN A 192 12.28 19.08 -17.54
N ILE A 193 11.99 20.25 -16.96
CA ILE A 193 11.28 21.32 -17.66
C ILE A 193 12.23 22.38 -18.20
N LYS A 194 13.35 22.60 -17.52
CA LYS A 194 14.35 23.59 -17.90
C LYS A 194 15.68 23.26 -17.24
N THR A 195 16.76 23.38 -17.99
CA THR A 195 18.11 23.31 -17.42
C THR A 195 18.81 24.63 -17.64
N SER A 196 19.46 25.12 -16.59
CA SER A 196 20.29 26.32 -16.60
C SER A 196 21.73 25.97 -16.23
N TYR A 197 22.62 26.96 -16.20
CA TYR A 197 23.99 26.77 -15.76
C TYR A 197 24.08 26.24 -14.31
N ALA A 198 23.25 26.78 -13.41
CA ALA A 198 23.31 26.53 -11.97
C ALA A 198 22.39 25.40 -11.49
N CYS A 199 21.25 25.18 -12.15
CA CYS A 199 20.27 24.18 -11.71
C CYS A 199 19.45 23.58 -12.86
N ALA A 200 18.97 22.36 -12.64
CA ALA A 200 17.92 21.72 -13.42
C ALA A 200 16.59 21.85 -12.68
N TRP A 201 15.57 22.38 -13.35
CA TRP A 201 14.20 22.43 -12.86
C TRP A 201 13.47 21.17 -13.28
N MET A 202 12.87 20.52 -12.29
CA MET A 202 12.08 19.32 -12.43
C MET A 202 10.63 19.63 -12.11
N GLU A 203 9.71 19.03 -12.85
CA GLU A 203 8.30 18.94 -12.49
C GLU A 203 8.01 17.48 -12.10
N SER A 204 7.20 17.26 -11.08
CA SER A 204 6.77 15.92 -10.66
C SER A 204 5.30 15.90 -10.28
N ILE A 205 4.68 14.78 -10.58
CA ILE A 205 3.29 14.48 -10.23
C ILE A 205 3.31 13.49 -9.07
N LEU A 206 2.69 13.88 -7.96
CA LEU A 206 2.48 13.04 -6.79
C LEU A 206 1.00 12.69 -6.67
N HIS A 207 0.73 11.45 -6.31
CA HIS A 207 -0.60 10.96 -5.92
C HIS A 207 -0.59 10.66 -4.43
N ILE A 208 -1.54 11.24 -3.70
CA ILE A 208 -1.74 11.00 -2.28
C ILE A 208 -2.99 10.15 -2.13
N MET A 209 -2.80 8.95 -1.60
CA MET A 209 -3.87 8.07 -1.17
C MET A 209 -4.15 8.29 0.31
N VAL A 210 -5.42 8.31 0.67
CA VAL A 210 -5.93 8.40 2.04
C VAL A 210 -6.95 7.30 2.27
N MET A 211 -6.86 6.61 3.40
CA MET A 211 -7.85 5.61 3.85
C MET A 211 -8.12 5.77 5.34
N SER A 212 -9.39 5.75 5.72
CA SER A 212 -9.85 5.72 7.11
C SER A 212 -10.78 4.52 7.33
N CYS A 213 -11.51 4.48 8.46
CA CYS A 213 -12.42 3.38 8.79
C CYS A 213 -13.63 3.27 7.85
N ASP A 214 -14.02 4.38 7.23
CA ASP A 214 -15.13 4.42 6.30
C ASP A 214 -14.95 5.53 5.26
N VAL A 215 -15.86 5.56 4.28
CA VAL A 215 -15.83 6.50 3.16
C VAL A 215 -16.04 7.95 3.62
N GLU A 216 -16.84 8.19 4.65
CA GLU A 216 -17.14 9.55 5.13
C GLU A 216 -15.92 10.16 5.83
N GLU A 217 -15.31 9.43 6.75
CA GLU A 217 -14.09 9.85 7.44
C GLU A 217 -12.93 9.98 6.46
N THR A 218 -12.82 9.07 5.49
CA THR A 218 -11.81 9.18 4.42
C THR A 218 -11.95 10.51 3.67
N LYS A 219 -13.17 10.93 3.32
CA LYS A 219 -13.42 12.23 2.66
C LYS A 219 -13.00 13.41 3.53
N LYS A 220 -13.30 13.38 4.84
CA LYS A 220 -12.91 14.44 5.78
C LYS A 220 -11.39 14.61 5.81
N TRP A 221 -10.65 13.51 5.86
CA TRP A 221 -9.19 13.52 5.85
C TRP A 221 -8.60 13.99 4.51
N ILE A 222 -9.18 13.57 3.39
CA ILE A 222 -8.78 14.07 2.05
C ILE A 222 -8.93 15.59 2.01
N THR A 223 -10.11 16.11 2.38
CA THR A 223 -10.37 17.56 2.38
C THR A 223 -9.45 18.32 3.34
N ALA A 224 -9.13 17.76 4.51
CA ALA A 224 -8.20 18.37 5.45
C ALA A 224 -6.78 18.50 4.84
N ILE A 225 -6.22 17.38 4.37
CA ILE A 225 -4.88 17.36 3.74
C ILE A 225 -4.84 18.27 2.52
N TYR A 226 -5.87 18.24 1.67
CA TYR A 226 -5.96 19.11 0.49
C TYR A 226 -5.91 20.59 0.87
N ARG A 227 -6.68 20.99 1.90
CA ARG A 227 -6.72 22.38 2.36
C ARG A 227 -5.38 22.85 2.90
N ASP A 228 -4.69 22.02 3.67
CA ASP A 228 -3.38 22.37 4.21
C ASP A 228 -2.38 22.61 3.07
N ILE A 229 -2.33 21.71 2.08
CA ILE A 229 -1.47 21.86 0.90
C ILE A 229 -1.82 23.14 0.12
N ALA A 230 -3.12 23.41 -0.05
CA ALA A 230 -3.59 24.59 -0.79
C ALA A 230 -3.25 25.92 -0.10
N ILE A 231 -3.24 25.95 1.23
CA ILE A 231 -2.91 27.14 2.02
C ILE A 231 -1.41 27.43 1.96
N GLU A 232 -0.58 26.40 2.13
CA GLU A 232 0.87 26.57 2.21
C GLU A 232 1.52 26.74 0.83
N GLY A 233 1.02 26.04 -0.20
CA GLY A 233 1.47 26.20 -1.59
C GLY A 233 2.88 25.66 -1.88
N GLU A 234 3.61 25.18 -0.88
CA GLU A 234 4.90 24.51 -1.03
C GLU A 234 5.18 23.53 0.11
N THR A 235 6.12 22.61 -0.12
CA THR A 235 6.66 21.72 0.93
C THR A 235 8.18 21.81 0.94
N VAL A 236 8.81 21.56 2.10
CA VAL A 236 10.27 21.62 2.25
C VAL A 236 10.86 20.21 2.13
N MET A 237 11.81 20.02 1.20
CA MET A 237 12.50 18.74 1.04
C MET A 237 13.69 18.58 1.99
N LYS A 238 14.25 17.36 2.07
CA LYS A 238 15.31 16.98 3.02
C LYS A 238 16.58 17.85 2.98
N ASN A 239 16.90 18.43 1.82
CA ASN A 239 18.02 19.35 1.62
C ASN A 239 17.65 20.82 1.84
N GLY A 240 16.45 21.13 2.35
CA GLY A 240 15.94 22.48 2.56
C GLY A 240 15.41 23.17 1.30
N SER A 241 15.48 22.55 0.12
CA SER A 241 14.91 23.17 -1.09
C SER A 241 13.38 23.00 -1.14
N PRO A 242 12.66 23.98 -1.68
CA PRO A 242 11.20 23.90 -1.78
C PRO A 242 10.76 23.00 -2.93
N PHE A 243 9.62 22.34 -2.73
CA PHE A 243 8.78 21.77 -3.77
C PHE A 243 7.53 22.64 -3.89
N LEU A 244 7.50 23.44 -4.95
CA LEU A 244 6.45 24.43 -5.21
C LEU A 244 5.23 23.75 -5.81
N VAL A 245 4.06 23.90 -5.18
CA VAL A 245 2.81 23.33 -5.69
C VAL A 245 2.30 24.22 -6.82
N MET A 246 2.22 23.66 -8.02
CA MET A 246 1.75 24.37 -9.22
C MET A 246 0.28 24.10 -9.49
N GLU A 247 -0.15 22.86 -9.25
CA GLU A 247 -1.53 22.42 -9.44
C GLU A 247 -1.89 21.39 -8.38
N LEU A 248 -3.12 21.48 -7.89
CA LEU A 248 -3.66 20.61 -6.86
C LEU A 248 -5.09 20.19 -7.22
N GLN A 249 -5.30 18.88 -7.40
CA GLN A 249 -6.59 18.31 -7.78
C GLN A 249 -7.05 17.29 -6.75
N GLU A 250 -8.35 17.26 -6.49
CA GLU A 250 -9.02 16.24 -5.68
C GLU A 250 -9.96 15.43 -6.59
N SER A 251 -9.92 14.10 -6.47
CA SER A 251 -10.82 13.19 -7.19
C SER A 251 -11.36 12.15 -6.22
N MET A 252 -12.67 12.25 -5.95
CA MET A 252 -13.40 11.27 -5.14
C MET A 252 -13.88 10.06 -5.96
N THR A 253 -13.72 10.11 -7.29
CA THR A 253 -14.10 9.01 -8.19
C THR A 253 -12.95 8.07 -8.49
N ASN A 254 -11.71 8.48 -8.22
CA ASN A 254 -10.57 7.59 -8.29
C ASN A 254 -10.75 6.48 -7.26
N ALA A 255 -10.51 5.23 -7.68
CA ALA A 255 -10.36 4.13 -6.73
C ALA A 255 -9.35 4.57 -5.65
N PRO A 256 -9.58 4.27 -4.36
CA PRO A 256 -8.79 4.82 -3.26
C PRO A 256 -7.27 4.65 -3.47
N PHE A 257 -6.87 3.59 -4.16
CA PHE A 257 -5.49 3.20 -4.43
C PHE A 257 -4.82 3.91 -5.63
N MET A 258 -5.58 4.72 -6.38
CA MET A 258 -5.08 5.56 -7.47
C MET A 258 -4.65 6.97 -7.03
N GLY A 259 -4.85 7.30 -5.75
CA GLY A 259 -4.65 8.62 -5.19
C GLY A 259 -5.87 9.51 -5.38
N GLN A 260 -6.43 9.98 -4.27
CA GLN A 260 -7.56 10.91 -4.28
C GLN A 260 -7.09 12.37 -4.39
N ILE A 261 -5.84 12.67 -4.03
CA ILE A 261 -5.24 14.00 -4.24
C ILE A 261 -4.09 13.87 -5.22
N THR A 262 -4.07 14.72 -6.24
CA THR A 262 -2.97 14.83 -7.20
C THR A 262 -2.29 16.18 -7.04
N VAL A 263 -0.98 16.15 -6.82
CA VAL A 263 -0.14 17.34 -6.67
C VAL A 263 0.85 17.38 -7.83
N THR A 264 0.75 18.41 -8.67
CA THR A 264 1.80 18.73 -9.63
C THR A 264 2.65 19.83 -9.05
N GLY A 265 3.95 19.60 -8.91
CA GLY A 265 4.85 20.60 -8.36
C GLY A 265 6.23 20.61 -8.99
N GLN A 266 6.97 21.68 -8.73
CA GLN A 266 8.28 21.94 -9.30
C GLN A 266 9.36 22.10 -8.23
N TYR A 267 10.57 21.65 -8.56
CA TYR A 267 11.73 21.80 -7.69
C TYR A 267 13.04 21.88 -8.48
N GLY A 268 14.05 22.50 -7.86
CA GLY A 268 15.39 22.63 -8.42
C GLY A 268 16.34 21.54 -7.94
N ILE A 269 17.13 21.01 -8.87
CA ILE A 269 18.33 20.20 -8.58
C ILE A 269 19.54 21.06 -8.89
N MET A 270 20.31 21.42 -7.86
CA MET A 270 21.53 22.20 -8.03
C MET A 270 22.60 21.37 -8.73
N ARG A 271 23.32 22.00 -9.66
CA ARG A 271 24.44 21.36 -10.34
C ARG A 271 25.58 21.18 -9.33
N LYS A 272 26.08 19.95 -9.20
CA LYS A 272 27.34 19.71 -8.49
C LYS A 272 28.47 20.17 -9.39
N GLU A 273 29.22 21.18 -8.98
CA GLU A 273 30.48 21.47 -9.66
C GLU A 273 31.41 20.26 -9.47
N PRO A 274 32.05 19.73 -10.53
CA PRO A 274 33.12 18.77 -10.33
C PRO A 274 34.18 19.45 -9.46
N GLU A 275 34.72 18.76 -8.45
CA GLU A 275 35.88 19.24 -7.70
C GLU A 275 36.99 19.55 -8.71
N LYS A 276 37.19 20.83 -8.99
CA LYS A 276 38.29 21.30 -9.82
C LYS A 276 39.42 21.61 -8.87
N THR A 277 40.59 21.04 -9.14
CA THR A 277 41.83 21.45 -8.48
C THR A 277 41.99 22.94 -8.73
N ILE A 278 41.89 23.74 -7.67
CA ILE A 278 42.11 25.18 -7.73
C ILE A 278 43.60 25.36 -8.08
N LEU A 279 43.90 25.94 -9.25
CA LEU A 279 45.25 26.34 -9.61
C LEU A 279 45.66 27.53 -8.72
N ASN A 280 46.27 27.24 -7.57
CA ASN A 280 46.57 28.27 -6.57
C ASN A 280 47.72 29.22 -6.96
N HIS A 281 48.48 28.97 -8.03
CA HIS A 281 49.54 29.88 -8.47
C HIS A 281 49.75 29.79 -9.99
N ALA A 282 49.16 30.70 -10.76
CA ALA A 282 49.58 30.94 -12.13
C ALA A 282 50.68 32.01 -12.14
N THR A 283 51.94 31.58 -12.18
CA THR A 283 53.07 32.49 -12.47
C THR A 283 53.13 32.74 -13.97
N PHE A 284 52.81 33.95 -14.39
CA PHE A 284 53.02 34.41 -15.75
C PHE A 284 54.45 34.92 -15.89
N GLU A 285 55.32 34.18 -16.55
CA GLU A 285 56.62 34.71 -16.97
C GLU A 285 56.42 35.68 -18.13
N GLY A 286 56.38 36.97 -17.81
CA GLY A 286 56.48 38.02 -18.82
C GLY A 286 57.87 38.00 -19.44
N ARG A 287 57.99 37.57 -20.70
CA ARG A 287 59.18 37.84 -21.51
C ARG A 287 59.29 39.34 -21.72
N SER A 288 60.13 40.00 -20.94
CA SER A 288 60.67 41.32 -21.26
C SER A 288 61.52 41.18 -22.51
N GLU A 289 61.01 41.66 -23.64
CA GLU A 289 61.87 42.09 -24.75
C GLU A 289 62.79 43.19 -24.19
N ARG A 290 64.09 42.91 -24.10
CA ARG A 290 65.12 43.94 -23.97
C ARG A 290 65.70 44.17 -25.34
N ASN A 291 65.40 45.36 -25.87
CA ASN A 291 66.14 45.99 -26.95
C ASN A 291 67.62 46.10 -26.57
N GLY A 292 68.49 45.71 -27.51
CA GLY A 292 69.94 45.81 -27.46
C GLY A 292 70.55 45.19 -28.70
#